data_AF-A0A925X2B3-F1
#
_entry.id   AF-A0A925X2B3-F1
#
_cell.length_a   1.000
_cell.length_b   1.000
_cell.length_c   1.000
_cell.angle_alpha   90.00
_cell.angle_beta   90.00
_cell.angle_gamma   90.00
#
_symmetry.space_group_name_H-M   'P 1'
#
loop_
_entity.id
_entity.type
_entity.pdbx_description
1 polymer ?
#
loop_
_entity_poly.entity_id
_entity_poly.type
_entity_poly.pdbx_seq_one_letter_code
_entity_poly.pdbx_strand_id
1 'polypeptide(L)'
;MNVLLPSWLHRYGALNGQVATVPRVRWSVLHFACHAVRDGRFNDARALMTQESDHVPTDAPCLNLMGVLAMAHGHWDEAARLWRQALHADRTYLPSRRNLRRYFELFQFGRSSVPIALGDEPQCFTHAWDEP
;
A
#
# COMPACT_ATOMS: atom_id res chain seq x y z
N MET A 1 32.83 -11.67 9.85
CA MET A 1 32.14 -10.65 9.03
C MET A 1 30.75 -10.46 9.61
N ASN A 2 30.56 -9.40 10.38
CA ASN A 2 29.32 -9.12 11.09
C ASN A 2 28.53 -8.10 10.28
N VAL A 3 27.39 -8.50 9.70
CA VAL A 3 26.50 -7.59 8.97
C VAL A 3 25.71 -6.82 10.02
N LEU A 4 26.03 -5.53 10.18
CA LEU A 4 25.27 -4.61 11.03
C LEU A 4 23.88 -4.44 10.43
N LEU A 5 22.89 -5.12 11.00
CA LEU A 5 21.49 -4.87 10.69
C LEU A 5 21.11 -3.50 11.28
N PRO A 6 20.36 -2.64 10.56
CA PRO A 6 20.08 -1.30 11.05
C PRO A 6 19.02 -1.32 12.16
N SER A 7 19.09 -0.32 13.04
CA SER A 7 18.44 -0.25 14.36
C SER A 7 16.90 -0.33 14.37
N TRP A 8 16.24 -0.25 13.21
CA TRP A 8 14.79 -0.35 13.06
C TRP A 8 14.25 -1.79 13.17
N LEU A 9 15.11 -2.81 13.14
CA LEU A 9 14.71 -4.22 13.30
C LEU A 9 14.36 -4.64 14.74
N HIS A 10 14.82 -3.90 15.76
CA HIS A 10 14.62 -4.28 17.17
C HIS A 10 13.29 -3.78 17.79
N ARG A 11 12.61 -2.82 17.16
CA ARG A 11 11.45 -2.10 17.75
C ARG A 11 10.08 -2.65 17.36
N TYR A 12 10.02 -3.86 16.79
CA TYR A 12 8.77 -4.57 16.51
C TYR A 12 8.42 -5.61 17.60
N GLY A 13 9.30 -5.82 18.59
CA GLY A 13 9.22 -6.95 19.52
C GLY A 13 8.59 -6.70 20.88
N ALA A 14 8.26 -5.46 21.27
CA ALA A 14 7.64 -5.22 22.57
C ALA A 14 6.90 -3.88 22.55
N LEU A 15 5.61 -3.90 22.87
CA LEU A 15 4.95 -3.02 23.86
C LEU A 15 3.42 -3.23 23.80
N ASN A 16 2.87 -3.71 24.91
CA ASN A 16 1.49 -3.51 25.39
C ASN A 16 0.31 -3.97 24.53
N GLY A 17 -0.11 -5.23 24.67
CA GLY A 17 -1.51 -5.65 24.93
C GLY A 17 -2.63 -5.33 23.92
N GLN A 18 -2.37 -4.58 22.86
CA GLN A 18 -3.25 -4.38 21.72
C GLN A 18 -2.37 -4.57 20.49
N VAL A 19 -2.34 -5.79 19.97
CA VAL A 19 -1.60 -6.11 18.75
C VAL A 19 -2.32 -5.44 17.59
N ALA A 20 -1.96 -4.19 17.29
CA ALA A 20 -2.15 -3.64 15.96
C ALA A 20 -1.33 -4.53 15.01
N THR A 21 -2.01 -5.40 14.28
CA THR A 21 -1.38 -6.38 13.40
C THR A 21 -0.67 -5.65 12.24
N VAL A 22 0.65 -5.49 12.35
CA VAL A 22 1.55 -5.07 11.26
C VAL A 22 1.64 -6.19 10.20
N PRO A 23 2.02 -5.89 8.94
CA PRO A 23 1.33 -6.35 7.73
C PRO A 23 1.74 -7.76 7.28
N ARG A 24 0.83 -8.50 6.64
CA ARG A 24 1.03 -9.90 6.22
C ARG A 24 1.91 -10.07 4.96
N VAL A 25 2.21 -8.99 4.22
CA VAL A 25 3.16 -8.96 3.09
C VAL A 25 4.51 -8.43 3.56
N ARG A 26 5.61 -8.98 3.04
CA ARG A 26 6.95 -8.45 3.33
C ARG A 26 7.09 -7.02 2.80
N TRP A 27 7.41 -6.07 3.68
CA TRP A 27 7.62 -4.65 3.34
C TRP A 27 8.57 -4.45 2.14
N SER A 28 9.63 -5.26 2.05
CA SER A 28 10.55 -5.24 0.91
C SER A 28 9.83 -5.49 -0.41
N VAL A 29 8.86 -6.42 -0.46
CA VAL A 29 8.12 -6.74 -1.68
C VAL A 29 7.20 -5.59 -2.06
N LEU A 30 6.49 -5.00 -1.09
CA LEU A 30 5.67 -3.81 -1.34
C LEU A 30 6.52 -2.66 -1.88
N HIS A 31 7.69 -2.41 -1.29
CA HIS A 31 8.61 -1.38 -1.74
C HIS A 31 9.09 -1.60 -3.19
N PHE A 32 9.52 -2.83 -3.54
CA PHE A 32 9.93 -3.15 -4.91
C PHE A 32 8.76 -3.06 -5.90
N ALA A 33 7.56 -3.47 -5.50
CA ALA A 33 6.38 -3.38 -6.35
C ALA A 33 5.98 -1.92 -6.59
N CYS A 34 6.04 -1.05 -5.57
CA CYS A 34 5.84 0.40 -5.74
C CYS A 34 6.87 1.01 -6.71
N HIS A 35 8.14 0.62 -6.61
CA HIS A 35 9.17 1.06 -7.54
C HIS A 35 8.89 0.59 -8.98
N ALA A 36 8.52 -0.68 -9.17
CA ALA A 36 8.15 -1.22 -10.47
C ALA A 36 6.94 -0.49 -11.08
N VAL A 37 5.95 -0.09 -10.27
CA VAL A 37 4.82 0.76 -10.72
C VAL A 37 5.30 2.13 -11.19
N ARG A 38 6.21 2.79 -10.45
CA ARG A 38 6.79 4.08 -10.88
C ARG A 38 7.56 3.98 -12.19
N ASP A 39 8.22 2.84 -12.42
CA ASP A 39 8.94 2.56 -13.67
C ASP A 39 8.03 2.15 -14.85
N GLY A 40 6.71 2.05 -14.64
CA GLY A 40 5.76 1.55 -15.65
C GLY A 40 5.81 0.03 -15.86
N ARG A 41 6.54 -0.71 -15.04
CA ARG A 41 6.69 -2.17 -15.09
C ARG A 41 5.55 -2.86 -14.33
N PHE A 42 4.32 -2.66 -14.80
CA PHE A 42 3.11 -3.15 -14.12
C PHE A 42 3.04 -4.68 -14.03
N ASN A 43 3.60 -5.40 -15.00
CA ASN A 43 3.67 -6.87 -14.98
C ASN A 43 4.60 -7.38 -13.87
N ASP A 44 5.78 -6.76 -13.71
CA ASP A 44 6.73 -7.10 -12.65
C ASP A 44 6.10 -6.84 -11.27
N ALA A 45 5.47 -5.67 -11.10
CA ALA A 45 4.77 -5.32 -9.87
C ALA A 45 3.67 -6.34 -9.54
N ARG A 46 2.87 -6.74 -10.52
CA ARG A 46 1.85 -7.77 -10.33
C ARG A 46 2.45 -9.12 -9.95
N ALA A 47 3.53 -9.55 -10.60
CA ALA A 47 4.20 -10.81 -10.28
C ALA A 47 4.70 -10.83 -8.83
N LEU A 48 5.35 -9.75 -8.39
CA LEU A 48 5.80 -9.57 -7.00
C LEU A 48 4.63 -9.68 -6.01
N MET A 49 3.52 -9.02 -6.30
CA MET A 49 2.34 -9.04 -5.43
C MET A 49 1.63 -10.40 -5.44
N THR A 50 1.63 -11.13 -6.56
CA THR A 50 1.01 -12.46 -6.67
C THR A 50 1.82 -13.53 -5.96
N GLN A 51 3.16 -13.45 -5.94
CA GLN A 51 4.02 -14.39 -5.22
C GLN A 51 3.78 -14.35 -3.70
N GLU A 52 3.33 -13.23 -3.15
CA GLU A 52 2.97 -13.10 -1.74
C GLU A 52 1.48 -13.39 -1.46
N SER A 53 0.68 -13.67 -2.51
CA SER A 53 -0.79 -13.71 -2.45
C SER A 53 -1.43 -15.08 -2.18
N ASP A 54 -0.64 -16.13 -1.92
CA ASP A 54 -1.15 -17.46 -1.52
C ASP A 54 -2.07 -17.40 -0.27
N HIS A 55 -2.02 -16.29 0.45
CA HIS A 55 -3.06 -15.86 1.37
C HIS A 55 -3.60 -14.53 0.86
N VAL A 56 -4.87 -14.49 0.42
CA VAL A 56 -5.56 -13.25 -0.02
C VAL A 56 -5.19 -12.13 0.94
N PRO A 57 -4.36 -11.14 0.53
CA PRO A 57 -3.80 -10.22 1.50
C PRO A 57 -4.93 -9.30 1.96
N THR A 58 -5.44 -9.54 3.16
CA THR A 58 -6.42 -8.67 3.85
C THR A 58 -5.78 -7.38 4.36
N ASP A 59 -4.59 -7.04 3.85
CA ASP A 59 -3.76 -5.97 4.36
C ASP A 59 -3.91 -4.73 3.48
N ALA A 60 -4.10 -3.58 4.12
CA ALA A 60 -4.50 -2.34 3.44
C ALA A 60 -3.48 -1.85 2.39
N PRO A 61 -2.15 -1.87 2.64
CA PRO A 61 -1.15 -1.53 1.62
C PRO A 61 -1.17 -2.45 0.39
N CYS A 62 -1.34 -3.75 0.60
CA CYS A 62 -1.41 -4.69 -0.52
C CYS A 62 -2.67 -4.46 -1.36
N LEU A 63 -3.83 -4.38 -0.72
CA LEU A 63 -5.10 -4.08 -1.38
C LEU A 63 -5.03 -2.74 -2.13
N ASN A 64 -4.37 -1.75 -1.55
CA ASN A 64 -4.15 -0.47 -2.20
C ASN A 64 -3.36 -0.60 -3.50
N LEU A 65 -2.20 -1.27 -3.45
CA LEU A 65 -1.31 -1.41 -4.59
C LEU A 65 -1.93 -2.29 -5.68
N MET A 66 -2.65 -3.35 -5.31
CA MET A 66 -3.45 -4.14 -6.25
C MET A 66 -4.52 -3.28 -6.95
N GLY A 67 -5.16 -2.36 -6.23
CA GLY A 67 -6.09 -1.39 -6.82
C GLY A 67 -5.41 -0.45 -7.81
N VAL A 68 -4.19 0.02 -7.51
CA VAL A 68 -3.39 0.82 -8.45
C VAL A 68 -3.07 0.02 -9.72
N LEU A 69 -2.67 -1.26 -9.58
CA LEU A 69 -2.38 -2.14 -10.71
C LEU A 69 -3.62 -2.43 -11.55
N ALA A 70 -4.77 -2.66 -10.93
CA ALA A 70 -6.04 -2.84 -11.65
C ALA A 70 -6.40 -1.60 -12.48
N MET A 71 -6.25 -0.41 -11.89
CA MET A 71 -6.47 0.87 -12.58
C MET A 71 -5.51 1.07 -13.76
N ALA A 72 -4.23 0.73 -13.60
CA ALA A 72 -3.25 0.81 -14.70
C ALA A 72 -3.61 -0.08 -15.91
N HIS A 73 -4.40 -1.14 -15.69
CA HIS A 73 -4.92 -2.02 -16.74
C HIS A 73 -6.33 -1.64 -17.22
N GLY A 74 -6.86 -0.49 -16.79
CA GLY A 74 -8.21 -0.02 -17.16
C GLY A 74 -9.35 -0.68 -16.39
N HIS A 75 -9.06 -1.53 -15.40
CA HIS A 75 -10.08 -2.17 -14.56
C HIS A 75 -10.50 -1.26 -13.40
N TRP A 76 -11.19 -0.17 -13.73
CA TRP A 76 -11.54 0.88 -12.77
C TRP A 76 -12.49 0.45 -11.65
N ASP A 77 -13.47 -0.40 -11.97
CA ASP A 77 -14.42 -0.90 -10.97
C ASP A 77 -13.74 -1.81 -9.94
N GLU A 78 -12.82 -2.64 -10.43
CA GLU A 78 -12.00 -3.51 -9.61
C GLU A 78 -11.06 -2.70 -8.71
N ALA A 79 -10.42 -1.66 -9.26
CA ALA A 79 -9.59 -0.75 -8.48
C ALA A 79 -10.38 -0.11 -7.32
N ALA A 80 -11.58 0.41 -7.59
CA ALA A 80 -12.45 0.97 -6.56
C ALA A 80 -12.86 -0.06 -5.51
N ARG A 81 -13.15 -1.29 -5.91
CA ARG A 81 -13.44 -2.40 -4.98
C ARG A 81 -12.27 -2.68 -4.05
N LEU A 82 -11.06 -2.79 -4.60
CA LEU A 82 -9.83 -3.07 -3.84
C LEU A 82 -9.49 -1.93 -2.87
N TRP A 83 -9.63 -0.66 -3.26
CA TRP A 83 -9.42 0.46 -2.34
C TRP A 83 -10.48 0.51 -1.21
N ARG A 84 -11.73 0.12 -1.48
CA ARG A 84 -12.74 -0.02 -0.41
C ARG A 84 -12.39 -1.15 0.55
N GLN A 85 -11.86 -2.27 0.04
CA GLN A 85 -11.38 -3.37 0.87
C GLN A 85 -10.19 -2.94 1.73
N ALA A 86 -9.26 -2.16 1.19
CA ALA A 86 -8.15 -1.61 1.97
C ALA A 86 -8.66 -0.76 3.14
N LEU A 87 -9.68 0.08 2.91
CA LEU A 87 -10.31 0.87 3.97
C LEU A 87 -11.16 0.04 4.94
N HIS A 88 -11.62 -1.14 4.52
CA HIS A 88 -12.27 -2.08 5.43
C HIS A 88 -11.25 -2.74 6.36
N ALA A 89 -10.06 -3.06 5.85
CA ALA A 89 -8.94 -3.59 6.62
C ALA A 89 -8.35 -2.56 7.59
N ASP A 90 -8.12 -1.33 7.11
CA ASP A 90 -7.70 -0.18 7.92
C ASP A 90 -8.44 1.08 7.47
N ARG A 91 -9.40 1.52 8.30
CA ARG A 91 -10.25 2.70 8.04
C ARG A 91 -9.47 4.01 7.98
N THR A 92 -8.25 4.03 8.53
CA THR A 92 -7.38 5.21 8.58
C THR A 92 -6.35 5.23 7.45
N TYR A 93 -6.28 4.19 6.63
CA TYR A 93 -5.28 4.05 5.56
C TYR A 93 -5.42 5.13 4.48
N LEU A 94 -4.63 6.20 4.62
CA LEU A 94 -4.74 7.41 3.81
C LEU A 94 -4.54 7.19 2.29
N PRO A 95 -3.61 6.33 1.82
CA PRO A 95 -3.42 6.09 0.38
C PRO A 95 -4.67 5.61 -0.33
N SER A 96 -5.38 4.62 0.20
CA SER A 96 -6.62 4.13 -0.43
C SER A 96 -7.74 5.15 -0.40
N ARG A 97 -7.82 5.96 0.66
CA ARG A 97 -8.75 7.09 0.73
C ARG A 97 -8.48 8.12 -0.37
N ARG A 98 -7.20 8.45 -0.61
CA ARG A 98 -6.79 9.37 -1.70
C ARG A 98 -7.10 8.79 -3.07
N ASN A 99 -6.86 7.50 -3.27
CA ASN A 99 -7.13 6.83 -4.53
C ASN A 99 -8.63 6.75 -4.84
N LEU A 100 -9.47 6.46 -3.84
CA LEU A 100 -10.93 6.54 -4.00
C LEU A 100 -11.39 7.97 -4.31
N ARG A 101 -10.84 8.99 -3.64
CA ARG A 101 -11.12 10.38 -3.99
C ARG A 101 -10.76 10.67 -5.45
N ARG A 102 -9.56 10.29 -5.89
CA ARG A 102 -9.12 10.43 -7.28
C ARG A 102 -10.08 9.75 -8.25
N TYR A 103 -10.48 8.52 -7.96
CA TYR A 103 -11.46 7.77 -8.74
C TYR A 103 -12.77 8.54 -8.87
N PHE A 104 -13.38 8.98 -7.75
CA PHE A 104 -14.63 9.74 -7.81
C PHE A 104 -14.48 11.03 -8.60
N GLU A 105 -13.37 11.76 -8.43
CA GLU A 105 -13.14 13.00 -9.19
C GLU A 105 -13.02 12.74 -10.70
N LEU A 106 -12.33 11.66 -11.10
CA LEU A 106 -12.23 11.28 -12.51
C LEU A 106 -13.58 10.89 -13.12
N PHE A 107 -14.38 10.07 -12.43
CA PHE A 107 -15.66 9.59 -12.97
C PHE A 107 -16.80 10.62 -12.87
N GLN A 108 -16.76 11.51 -11.89
CA GLN A 108 -17.79 12.54 -11.69
C GLN A 108 -17.48 13.84 -12.45
N PHE A 109 -16.21 14.23 -12.54
CA PHE A 109 -15.79 15.54 -13.08
C PHE A 109 -14.86 15.44 -14.28
N GLY A 110 -14.44 14.23 -14.69
CA GLY A 110 -13.52 14.01 -15.82
C GLY A 110 -12.07 14.41 -15.54
N ARG A 111 -11.73 14.84 -14.31
CA ARG A 111 -10.39 15.31 -13.93
C ARG A 111 -10.14 15.16 -12.44
N SER A 112 -8.87 14.96 -12.07
CA SER A 112 -8.42 14.98 -10.67
C SER A 112 -7.00 15.51 -10.58
N SER A 113 -6.75 16.40 -9.61
CA SER A 113 -5.40 16.85 -9.26
C SER A 113 -4.74 15.99 -8.16
N VAL A 114 -5.48 15.05 -7.59
CA VAL A 114 -4.97 14.15 -6.56
C VAL A 114 -4.02 13.14 -7.22
N PRO A 115 -2.72 13.10 -6.86
CA PRO A 115 -1.82 12.11 -7.41
C PRO A 115 -2.22 10.69 -6.99
N ILE A 116 -1.84 9.70 -7.78
CA ILE A 116 -1.98 8.30 -7.39
C ILE A 116 -1.11 8.02 -6.16
N ALA A 117 -1.67 7.37 -5.14
CA ALA A 117 -0.95 7.01 -3.92
C ALA A 117 -0.62 5.51 -3.91
N LEU A 118 0.66 5.15 -3.85
CA LEU A 118 1.12 3.77 -3.89
C LEU A 118 1.11 3.12 -2.50
N GLY A 119 1.26 3.90 -1.44
CA GLY A 119 1.29 3.41 -0.05
C GLY A 119 2.67 3.43 0.60
N ASP A 120 3.69 3.90 -0.11
CA ASP A 120 5.05 4.11 0.41
C ASP A 120 5.38 5.62 0.55
N GLU A 121 4.37 6.49 0.51
CA GLU A 121 4.55 7.92 0.74
C GLU A 121 5.06 8.21 2.17
N PRO A 122 5.90 9.24 2.37
CA PRO A 122 6.41 9.61 3.70
C PRO A 122 5.29 9.82 4.74
N GLN A 123 4.15 10.34 4.29
CA GLN A 123 2.97 10.65 5.09
C GLN A 123 2.23 9.41 5.61
N CYS A 124 2.55 8.22 5.09
CA CYS A 124 2.10 6.95 5.64
C CYS A 124 2.88 6.58 6.92
N PHE A 125 3.99 7.28 7.20
CA PHE A 125 4.85 7.04 8.36
C PHE A 125 4.81 8.16 9.40
N THR A 126 4.04 9.24 9.17
CA THR A 126 4.05 10.47 9.99
C THR A 126 3.35 10.38 11.35
N HIS A 127 3.03 9.18 11.83
CA HIS A 127 2.62 8.98 13.23
C HIS A 127 3.46 7.93 13.97
N ALA A 128 4.54 7.42 13.36
CA ALA A 128 5.43 6.45 14.00
C ALA A 128 6.88 6.93 14.19
N TRP A 129 7.25 8.12 13.69
CA TRP A 129 8.64 8.60 13.70
C TRP A 129 8.79 10.10 13.94
N ASP A 130 7.92 10.69 14.75
CA ASP A 130 8.27 11.94 15.43
C ASP A 130 8.98 11.57 16.73
N GLU A 131 10.31 11.52 16.71
CA GLU A 131 11.14 11.63 17.92
C GLU A 131 11.97 12.91 17.79
N PRO A 132 12.17 13.70 18.87
CA PRO A 132 13.25 14.67 18.95
C PRO A 132 14.64 14.01 18.94
#